data_AF-A0AAW0PBD1-F1
#
_entry.id   AF-A0AAW0PBD1-F1
#
_cell.length_a   1.000
_cell.length_b   1.000
_cell.length_c   1.000
_cell.angle_alpha   90.00
_cell.angle_beta   90.00
_cell.angle_gamma   90.00
#
_symmetry.space_group_name_H-M   'P 1'
#
loop_
_entity.id
_entity.type
_entity.pdbx_description
1 polymer ?
#
loop_
_entity_poly.entity_id
_entity_poly.type
_entity_poly.pdbx_seq_one_letter_code
_entity_poly.pdbx_strand_id
1 'polypeptide(L)'
;MDLSSVLKKFDITPSKQYYPLSHIQEVIDGFYGAKLKIQCVHPSKNAGYQILGQIEICFTPDFSLMDCERGSGEKPMNYSVTVEAKTGFSVCDPGVPVYYPDIQI
;
A
#
# COMPACT_ATOMS: atom_id res chain seq x y z
N MET A 1 1.94 -15.29 3.14
CA MET A 1 1.22 -14.03 3.38
C MET A 1 0.08 -13.95 2.38
N ASP A 2 -1.18 -13.89 2.80
CA ASP A 2 -2.33 -13.75 1.92
C ASP A 2 -3.04 -12.42 2.19
N LEU A 3 -2.57 -11.37 1.51
CA LEU A 3 -3.09 -10.02 1.67
C LEU A 3 -4.56 -9.92 1.21
N SER A 4 -4.94 -10.67 0.17
CA SER A 4 -6.30 -10.66 -0.37
C SER A 4 -7.31 -11.19 0.65
N SER A 5 -6.97 -12.29 1.33
CA SER A 5 -7.82 -12.81 2.42
C SER A 5 -7.91 -11.86 3.62
N VAL A 6 -6.83 -11.13 3.93
CA VAL A 6 -6.84 -10.11 4.98
C VAL A 6 -7.78 -8.97 4.61
N LEU A 7 -7.60 -8.35 3.44
CA LEU A 7 -8.46 -7.26 2.98
C LEU A 7 -9.94 -7.67 2.96
N LYS A 8 -10.24 -8.87 2.43
CA LYS A 8 -11.59 -9.41 2.39
C LYS A 8 -12.20 -9.64 3.78
N LYS A 9 -11.40 -10.07 4.78
CA LYS A 9 -11.87 -10.27 6.16
C LYS A 9 -12.38 -8.99 6.80
N PHE A 10 -11.89 -7.83 6.35
CA PHE A 10 -12.30 -6.51 6.82
C PHE A 10 -13.17 -5.76 5.78
N ASP A 11 -13.84 -6.50 4.89
CA ASP A 11 -14.76 -5.95 3.88
C ASP A 11 -14.12 -4.96 2.87
N ILE A 12 -12.79 -4.97 2.77
CA ILE A 12 -12.05 -4.28 1.71
C ILE A 12 -11.98 -5.24 0.51
N THR A 13 -12.90 -5.05 -0.43
CA THR A 13 -13.06 -5.92 -1.60
C THR A 13 -13.08 -5.10 -2.88
N PRO A 14 -12.66 -5.68 -4.02
CA PRO A 14 -12.80 -5.02 -5.31
C PRO A 14 -14.27 -4.66 -5.56
N SER A 15 -14.59 -3.38 -5.68
CA SER A 15 -15.97 -2.92 -5.80
C SER A 15 -16.04 -1.47 -6.28
N LYS A 16 -17.26 -0.97 -6.54
CA LYS A 16 -17.50 0.44 -6.86
C LYS A 16 -17.39 1.38 -5.64
N GLN A 17 -17.15 0.84 -4.46
CA GLN A 17 -17.03 1.63 -3.23
C GLN A 17 -15.62 2.23 -3.13
N TYR A 18 -15.54 3.35 -2.44
CA TYR A 18 -14.27 4.01 -2.13
C TYR A 18 -13.98 3.87 -0.64
N TYR A 19 -12.71 3.69 -0.33
CA TYR A 19 -12.23 3.47 1.03
C TYR A 19 -11.39 4.65 1.49
N PRO A 20 -11.54 5.13 2.74
CA PRO A 20 -10.54 6.01 3.34
C PRO A 20 -9.17 5.31 3.34
N LEU A 21 -8.10 6.03 2.98
CA LEU A 21 -6.75 5.46 3.02
C LEU A 21 -6.42 4.95 4.42
N SER A 22 -6.79 5.72 5.46
CA SER A 22 -6.57 5.35 6.86
C SER A 22 -7.21 4.02 7.23
N HIS A 23 -8.40 3.72 6.69
CA HIS A 23 -9.07 2.45 6.97
C HIS A 23 -8.28 1.25 6.41
N ILE A 24 -7.75 1.39 5.18
CA ILE A 24 -6.90 0.35 4.59
C ILE A 24 -5.61 0.20 5.41
N GLN A 25 -4.98 1.31 5.79
CA GLN A 25 -3.75 1.32 6.60
C GLN A 25 -3.96 0.64 7.96
N GLU A 26 -4.99 1.04 8.70
CA GLU A 26 -5.30 0.47 10.02
C GLU A 26 -5.54 -1.04 9.97
N VAL A 27 -6.26 -1.50 8.93
CA VAL A 27 -6.54 -2.92 8.73
C VAL A 27 -5.26 -3.72 8.47
N ILE A 28 -4.43 -3.26 7.52
CA ILE A 28 -3.24 -4.00 7.14
C ILE A 28 -2.16 -3.91 8.23
N ASP A 29 -1.90 -2.72 8.76
CA ASP A 29 -0.89 -2.52 9.79
C ASP A 29 -1.28 -3.24 11.08
N GLY A 30 -2.56 -3.22 11.44
CA GLY A 30 -3.09 -3.96 12.58
C GLY A 30 -3.02 -5.48 12.42
N PHE A 31 -3.24 -6.00 11.21
CA PHE A 31 -3.15 -7.43 10.94
C PHE A 31 -1.70 -7.94 10.93
N TYR A 32 -0.80 -7.20 10.27
CA TYR A 32 0.59 -7.60 10.12
C TYR A 32 1.45 -7.21 11.32
N GLY A 33 1.06 -6.21 12.10
CA GLY A 33 1.85 -5.70 13.23
C GLY A 33 3.07 -4.90 12.80
N ALA A 34 3.11 -4.44 11.55
CA ALA A 34 4.14 -3.58 10.98
C ALA A 34 3.52 -2.60 9.99
N LYS A 35 4.12 -1.43 9.83
CA LYS A 35 3.67 -0.40 8.89
C LYS A 35 3.99 -0.78 7.45
N LEU A 36 2.95 -1.05 6.67
CA LEU A 36 3.11 -1.35 5.25
C LEU A 36 3.06 -0.06 4.40
N LYS A 37 3.66 -0.10 3.22
CA LYS A 37 3.64 1.04 2.29
C LYS A 37 2.60 0.82 1.21
N ILE A 38 1.58 1.67 1.20
CA ILE A 38 0.51 1.67 0.20
C ILE A 38 0.85 2.69 -0.90
N GLN A 39 0.80 2.25 -2.16
CA GLN A 39 0.99 3.08 -3.32
C GLN A 39 -0.25 3.04 -4.22
N CYS A 40 -0.57 4.19 -4.79
CA CYS A 40 -1.75 4.43 -5.61
C CYS A 40 -1.36 4.90 -7.01
N VAL A 41 -2.23 4.62 -7.98
CA VAL A 41 -2.26 5.33 -9.27
C VAL A 41 -3.12 6.57 -9.10
N HIS A 42 -2.63 7.70 -9.60
CA HIS A 42 -3.36 8.97 -9.61
C HIS A 42 -3.90 9.20 -11.01
N PRO A 43 -5.22 9.03 -11.28
CA PRO A 43 -5.78 9.14 -12.63
C PRO A 43 -5.59 10.53 -13.24
N SER A 44 -5.63 11.56 -12.41
CA SER A 44 -5.41 12.97 -12.75
C SER A 44 -5.17 13.78 -11.48
N LYS A 45 -4.50 14.93 -11.56
CA LYS A 45 -4.18 15.79 -10.39
C LYS A 45 -5.40 16.27 -9.59
N ASN A 46 -6.57 16.35 -10.23
CA ASN A 46 -7.81 16.84 -9.63
C ASN A 46 -8.89 15.74 -9.56
N ALA A 47 -8.51 14.46 -9.72
CA ALA A 47 -9.46 13.38 -9.53
C ALA A 47 -9.87 13.32 -8.06
N GLY A 48 -11.17 13.20 -7.78
CA GLY A 48 -11.68 13.04 -6.41
C GLY A 48 -11.42 11.66 -5.81
N TYR A 49 -10.56 10.85 -6.44
CA TYR A 49 -10.18 9.51 -6.02
C TYR A 49 -8.79 9.15 -6.56
N GLN A 50 -8.17 8.17 -5.89
CA GLN A 50 -6.94 7.50 -6.32
C GLN A 50 -7.18 6.00 -6.40
N ILE A 51 -6.40 5.25 -7.16
CA ILE A 51 -6.62 3.82 -7.39
C ILE A 51 -5.59 3.03 -6.60
N LEU A 52 -6.03 2.03 -5.81
CA LEU A 52 -5.13 1.12 -5.11
C LEU A 52 -4.25 0.39 -6.13
N GLY A 53 -2.93 0.61 -6.06
CA GLY A 53 -1.98 0.07 -7.02
C GLY A 53 -1.15 -1.07 -6.43
N GLN A 54 -0.37 -0.76 -5.41
CA GLN A 54 0.59 -1.69 -4.83
C GLN A 54 0.61 -1.55 -3.30
N ILE A 55 0.80 -2.68 -2.61
CA ILE A 55 1.07 -2.72 -1.18
C ILE A 55 2.43 -3.42 -1.02
N GLU A 56 3.39 -2.71 -0.48
CA GLU A 56 4.73 -3.23 -0.18
C GLU A 56 4.76 -3.74 1.26
N ILE A 57 5.30 -4.96 1.42
CA ILE A 57 5.55 -5.60 2.72
C ILE A 57 7.05 -5.72 2.89
N CYS A 58 7.59 -5.15 3.97
CA CYS A 58 9.02 -5.07 4.19
C CYS A 58 9.49 -6.12 5.19
N PHE A 59 10.64 -6.71 4.87
CA PHE A 59 11.28 -7.72 5.68
C PHE A 59 12.74 -7.35 5.85
N THR A 60 13.29 -7.68 7.01
CA THR A 60 14.74 -7.70 7.22
C THR A 60 15.40 -8.80 6.37
N PRO A 61 16.73 -8.79 6.19
CA PRO A 61 17.44 -9.85 5.45
C PRO A 61 17.27 -11.26 6.05
N ASP A 62 16.95 -11.36 7.34
CA ASP A 62 16.59 -12.61 8.03
C ASP A 62 15.10 -12.98 7.92
N PHE A 63 14.34 -12.28 7.06
CA PHE A 63 12.91 -12.49 6.80
C PHE A 63 11.98 -12.17 7.97
N SER A 64 12.43 -11.36 8.93
CA SER A 64 11.58 -10.82 9.98
C SER A 64 10.79 -9.63 9.45
N LEU A 65 9.49 -9.57 9.74
CA LEU A 65 8.64 -8.47 9.31
C LEU A 65 9.10 -7.14 9.94
N MET A 66 9.15 -6.06 9.15
CA MET A 66 9.55 -4.73 9.61
C MET A 66 8.71 -3.62 8.97
N ASP A 67 8.73 -2.44 9.58
CA ASP A 67 8.11 -1.24 9.01
C ASP A 67 8.77 -0.88 7.67
N CYS A 68 7.95 -0.58 6.66
CA CYS A 68 8.42 -0.09 5.36
C CYS A 68 8.89 1.36 5.41
N GLU A 69 8.47 2.14 6.41
CA GLU A 69 9.08 3.43 6.73
C GLU A 69 10.41 3.16 7.45
N ARG A 70 11.54 3.35 6.76
CA ARG A 70 12.86 3.35 7.40
C ARG A 70 12.85 4.34 8.57
N GLY A 71 12.97 3.84 9.79
CA GLY A 71 13.27 4.68 10.95
C GLY A 71 14.48 5.56 10.63
N SER A 72 14.39 6.84 10.93
CA SER A 72 15.35 7.90 10.58
C SER A 72 16.78 7.72 11.12
N GLY A 73 17.13 6.56 11.70
CA GLY A 73 18.42 6.25 12.31
C GLY A 73 19.29 5.24 11.55
N GLU A 74 18.77 4.58 10.51
CA GLU A 74 19.53 3.54 9.79
C GLU A 74 20.14 4.12 8.52
N LYS A 75 21.47 4.25 8.51
CA LYS A 75 22.23 4.71 7.33
C LYS A 75 21.78 3.95 6.08
N PRO A 76 21.64 4.61 4.92
CA PRO A 76 21.22 3.94 3.70
C PRO A 76 22.29 2.91 3.34
N MET A 77 22.03 1.65 3.66
CA MET A 77 22.75 0.55 3.04
C MET A 77 22.37 0.64 1.57
N ASN A 78 23.35 0.94 0.72
CA ASN A 78 23.26 1.06 -0.74
C ASN A 78 22.85 -0.27 -1.39
N TYR A 79 21.68 -0.78 -1.04
CA TYR A 79 20.88 -1.62 -1.91
C TYR A 79 19.79 -0.71 -2.48
N SER A 80 20.23 0.22 -3.31
CA SER A 80 19.39 0.80 -4.36
C SER A 80 19.10 -0.31 -5.37
N VAL A 81 18.36 -1.33 -4.96
CA VAL A 81 17.45 -1.97 -5.89
C VAL A 81 16.21 -1.09 -5.88
N THR A 82 16.40 0.15 -6.33
CA THR A 82 15.30 0.91 -6.91
C THR A 82 14.97 0.14 -8.17
N VAL A 83 14.12 -0.88 -8.05
CA VAL A 83 13.21 -1.17 -9.15
C VAL A 83 12.24 0.01 -9.17
N GLU A 84 12.73 1.18 -9.59
CA GLU A 84 11.92 2.15 -10.31
C GLU A 84 11.56 1.48 -11.65
N ALA A 85 10.82 0.37 -11.58
CA ALA A 85 9.85 0.13 -12.60
C ALA A 85 8.97 1.38 -12.54
N LYS A 86 8.92 2.15 -13.62
CA LYS A 86 7.95 3.23 -13.83
C LYS A 86 6.56 2.61 -13.83
N THR A 87 6.09 2.13 -12.68
CA THR A 87 4.83 1.41 -12.53
C THR A 87 3.64 2.36 -12.51
N GLY A 88 3.89 3.68 -12.56
CA GLY A 88 2.84 4.69 -12.42
C GLY A 88 2.27 4.76 -11.00
N PHE A 89 2.85 4.04 -10.03
CA PHE A 89 2.46 4.08 -8.63
C PHE A 89 3.27 5.14 -7.88
N SER A 90 2.58 5.91 -7.05
CA SER A 90 3.21 6.84 -6.09
C SER A 90 2.52 6.73 -4.74
N VAL A 91 3.07 7.37 -3.72
CA VAL A 91 2.45 7.41 -2.38
C VAL A 91 1.01 7.91 -2.51
N CYS A 92 0.08 7.24 -1.82
CA CYS A 92 -1.32 7.63 -1.78
C CYS A 92 -1.49 8.95 -1.01
N ASP A 93 -2.38 9.82 -1.46
CA ASP A 93 -2.74 11.05 -0.75
C ASP A 93 -3.68 10.72 0.42
N PRO A 94 -3.36 11.10 1.67
CA PRO A 94 -4.21 10.81 2.83
C PRO A 94 -5.61 11.44 2.80
N GLY A 95 -5.78 12.55 2.06
CA GLY A 95 -7.06 13.26 1.94
C GLY A 95 -7.93 12.76 0.79
N VAL A 96 -7.43 11.85 -0.06
CA VAL A 96 -8.14 11.38 -1.25
C VAL A 96 -8.60 9.93 -1.06
N PRO A 97 -9.88 9.61 -1.31
CA PRO A 97 -10.38 8.25 -1.11
C PRO A 97 -9.82 7.28 -2.17
N VAL A 98 -9.63 6.03 -1.76
CA VAL A 98 -9.00 4.97 -2.54
C VAL A 98 -10.05 4.08 -3.20
N TYR A 99 -9.96 3.93 -4.51
CA TYR A 99 -10.73 3.00 -5.33
C TYR A 99 -9.98 1.68 -5.46
N TYR A 100 -10.63 0.57 -5.11
CA TYR A 100 -10.10 -0.78 -5.35
C TYR A 100 -10.86 -1.43 -6.51
N PRO A 101 -10.31 -1.40 -7.74
CA PRO A 101 -11.03 -1.83 -8.94
C PRO A 101 -11.28 -3.34 -8.94
N ASP A 102 -12.49 -3.71 -9.35
CA ASP A 102 -12.79 -5.09 -9.75
C ASP A 102 -12.00 -5.45 -11.00
N ILE A 103 -11.27 -6.56 -10.95
CA ILE A 103 -10.47 -7.03 -12.06
C ILE A 103 -11.40 -7.90 -12.93
N GLN A 104 -12.15 -7.25 -13.82
CA GLN A 104 -12.80 -7.97 -14.92
C GLN A 104 -11.70 -8.34 -15.92
N ILE A 105 -11.20 -9.57 -15.82
CA ILE A 105 -10.30 -10.19 -16.81
C ILE A 105 -11.14 -10.70 -17.97
#